data_AF-A0A0J6I7P3-F1
#
_entry.id   AF-A0A0J6I7P3-F1
#
_cell.length_a   1.000
_cell.length_b   1.000
_cell.length_c   1.000
_cell.angle_alpha   90.00
_cell.angle_beta   90.00
_cell.angle_gamma   90.00
#
_symmetry.space_group_name_H-M   'P 1'
#
loop_
_entity.id
_entity.type
_entity.pdbx_description
1 polymer ?
#
loop_
_entity_poly.entity_id
_entity_poly.type
_entity_poly.pdbx_seq_one_letter_code
_entity_poly.pdbx_strand_id
1 'polypeptide(L)'
;MDRRSAYSLSVLQPTVDGPDEARTAIQAQLREFILAFQLDNAFIYRDQIRQNILANKYYCSVDIAHLIAYNEELAHRLTTNPLDTIPLFEAALKQCSQRIVYPSQRDVELPEHQLLLHSTASHITIRDLHATNVSHLVRIPGIVIGASTISSKATVIHIKCRNCETSENIVVEGGFSGLSLPRTCKKERNQNEDKCPLDPYVVVHEKCQFIDQQVLKLQEAPDQVPVGELPRHILISADRYLANRVVPGSRCTIMGVFSIYQAKGKKNATNGAPAIRNPYVRAVGITTDIDHTAKGSAIFSEEEEQEFLEMSRRPDLYEVFADCIAPSIYGNRDIKKAIACLLMGGSKKILPDGMKLRGDINVLLLGDPGTAKSQLLKFVERVAPIAIYTSGKGSSAAGLTASVQPRCDYARILSRRRSHGSCGWRGRMYR
;
A
#
# COMPACT_ATOMS: atom_id res chain seq x y z
N MET A 1 16.48 46.01 -6.69
CA MET A 1 17.44 45.44 -7.67
C MET A 1 17.09 43.98 -7.83
N ASP A 2 16.44 43.65 -8.94
CA ASP A 2 15.99 42.29 -9.23
C ASP A 2 17.19 41.34 -9.30
N ARG A 3 17.03 40.14 -8.73
CA ARG A 3 18.05 39.09 -8.79
C ARG A 3 18.37 38.79 -10.26
N ARG A 4 19.65 38.77 -10.61
CA ARG A 4 20.09 38.30 -11.93
C ARG A 4 19.63 36.86 -12.11
N SER A 5 18.75 36.60 -13.07
CA SER A 5 18.37 35.25 -13.45
C SER A 5 19.52 34.61 -14.22
N ALA A 6 20.16 33.59 -13.63
CA ALA A 6 21.11 32.77 -14.36
C ALA A 6 20.32 31.88 -15.33
N TYR A 7 20.60 31.98 -16.63
CA TYR A 7 20.12 31.06 -17.64
C TYR A 7 21.32 30.38 -18.29
N SER A 8 21.19 29.10 -18.60
CA SER A 8 22.15 28.35 -19.40
C SER A 8 21.48 27.93 -20.69
N LEU A 9 22.22 27.98 -21.80
CA LEU A 9 21.78 27.53 -23.11
C LEU A 9 22.79 26.49 -23.59
N SER A 10 22.35 25.29 -23.97
CA SER A 10 23.26 24.26 -24.49
C SER A 10 23.63 24.60 -25.93
N VAL A 11 24.86 25.08 -26.14
CA VAL A 11 25.36 25.49 -27.47
C VAL A 11 26.04 24.33 -28.22
N LEU A 12 26.59 23.34 -27.48
CA LEU A 12 27.26 22.15 -28.03
C LEU A 12 26.49 20.88 -27.64
N GLN A 13 26.62 19.82 -28.44
CA GLN A 13 26.15 18.48 -28.05
C GLN A 13 26.89 18.03 -26.79
N PRO A 14 26.18 17.47 -25.79
CA PRO A 14 26.80 17.02 -24.55
C PRO A 14 27.79 15.88 -24.81
N THR A 15 29.00 16.01 -24.28
CA THR A 15 30.03 14.96 -24.24
C THR A 15 29.80 14.10 -23.00
N VAL A 16 29.57 12.79 -23.21
CA VAL A 16 28.95 11.78 -22.31
C VAL A 16 29.66 11.53 -20.95
N ASP A 17 30.63 12.32 -20.55
CA ASP A 17 31.58 11.97 -19.47
C ASP A 17 31.20 12.48 -18.06
N GLY A 18 29.95 12.92 -17.82
CA GLY A 18 29.50 13.47 -16.54
C GLY A 18 28.56 12.58 -15.70
N PRO A 19 28.66 12.54 -14.35
CA PRO A 19 27.74 11.78 -13.49
C PRO A 19 26.30 12.33 -13.49
N ASP A 20 26.10 13.63 -13.72
CA ASP A 20 24.76 14.24 -13.86
C ASP A 20 24.13 13.98 -15.23
N GLU A 21 24.94 13.76 -16.27
CA GLU A 21 24.45 13.32 -17.58
C GLU A 21 23.94 11.88 -17.51
N ALA A 22 24.51 11.02 -16.66
CA ALA A 22 24.00 9.68 -16.42
C ALA A 22 22.55 9.70 -15.87
N ARG A 23 22.20 10.63 -14.97
CA ARG A 23 20.82 10.75 -14.45
C ARG A 23 19.84 11.19 -15.53
N THR A 24 20.27 12.13 -16.37
CA THR A 24 19.47 12.64 -17.50
C THR A 24 19.29 11.59 -18.59
N ALA A 25 20.34 10.81 -18.88
CA ALA A 25 20.30 9.69 -19.80
C ALA A 25 19.36 8.58 -19.31
N ILE A 26 19.41 8.23 -18.02
CA ILE A 26 18.47 7.27 -17.41
C ILE A 26 17.03 7.76 -17.54
N GLN A 27 16.78 9.04 -17.25
CA GLN A 27 15.46 9.63 -17.41
C GLN A 27 14.98 9.56 -18.87
N ALA A 28 15.88 9.80 -19.83
CA ALA A 28 15.57 9.69 -21.26
C ALA A 28 15.25 8.24 -21.68
N GLN A 29 15.99 7.25 -21.19
CA GLN A 29 15.74 5.83 -21.44
C GLN A 29 14.41 5.37 -20.83
N LEU A 30 14.09 5.80 -19.61
CA LEU A 30 12.80 5.51 -18.97
C LEU A 30 11.62 6.14 -19.73
N ARG A 31 11.82 7.36 -20.24
CA ARG A 31 10.84 8.04 -21.10
C ARG A 31 10.65 7.28 -22.42
N GLU A 32 11.73 6.81 -23.03
CA GLU A 32 11.68 6.01 -24.25
C GLU A 32 10.95 4.68 -24.02
N PHE A 33 11.24 4.00 -22.91
CA PHE A 33 10.54 2.78 -22.51
C PHE A 33 9.01 2.97 -22.45
N ILE A 34 8.53 4.03 -21.80
CA ILE A 34 7.08 4.29 -21.70
C ILE A 34 6.43 4.51 -23.08
N LEU A 35 7.16 5.13 -24.02
CA LEU A 35 6.64 5.48 -25.35
C LEU A 35 6.78 4.35 -26.38
N ALA A 36 7.85 3.56 -26.28
CA ALA A 36 8.22 2.55 -27.27
C ALA A 36 7.78 1.13 -26.89
N PHE A 37 7.53 0.86 -25.61
CA PHE A 37 7.17 -0.49 -25.17
C PHE A 37 5.81 -0.91 -25.73
N GLN A 38 5.80 -2.05 -26.42
CA GLN A 38 4.64 -2.67 -27.04
C GLN A 38 4.57 -4.15 -26.61
N LEU A 39 3.36 -4.60 -26.30
CA LEU A 39 3.05 -6.01 -26.06
C LEU A 39 1.88 -6.36 -26.98
N ASP A 40 2.00 -7.41 -27.77
CA ASP A 40 0.96 -7.88 -28.70
C ASP A 40 0.39 -6.76 -29.60
N ASN A 41 1.28 -5.90 -30.12
CA ASN A 41 0.98 -4.70 -30.94
C ASN A 41 0.15 -3.61 -30.24
N ALA A 42 -0.04 -3.67 -28.92
CA ALA A 42 -0.71 -2.65 -28.12
C ALA A 42 0.26 -1.88 -27.21
N PHE A 43 0.07 -0.56 -27.11
CA PHE A 43 0.85 0.32 -26.22
C PHE A 43 0.18 0.44 -24.85
N ILE A 44 0.33 -0.60 -24.02
CA ILE A 44 -0.34 -0.72 -22.72
C ILE A 44 -0.17 0.53 -21.84
N TYR A 45 1.07 0.99 -21.66
CA TYR A 45 1.36 2.11 -20.76
C TYR A 45 0.86 3.46 -21.29
N ARG A 46 0.86 3.66 -22.60
CA ARG A 46 0.34 4.89 -23.22
C ARG A 46 -1.17 4.98 -23.04
N ASP A 47 -1.87 3.89 -23.30
CA ASP A 47 -3.33 3.84 -23.12
C ASP A 47 -3.70 3.95 -21.65
N GLN A 48 -2.95 3.29 -20.76
CA GLN A 48 -3.17 3.41 -19.32
C GLN A 48 -3.00 4.85 -18.82
N ILE A 49 -1.92 5.53 -19.22
CA ILE A 49 -1.68 6.93 -18.83
C ILE A 49 -2.81 7.81 -19.35
N ARG A 50 -3.22 7.63 -20.60
CA ARG A 50 -4.33 8.38 -21.20
C ARG A 50 -5.64 8.18 -20.43
N GLN A 51 -6.02 6.94 -20.16
CA GLN A 51 -7.24 6.61 -19.40
C GLN A 51 -7.20 7.19 -17.98
N ASN A 52 -6.06 7.04 -17.30
CA ASN A 52 -5.89 7.54 -15.92
C ASN A 52 -6.00 9.06 -15.85
N ILE A 53 -5.40 9.79 -16.80
CA ILE A 53 -5.47 11.26 -16.83
C ILE A 53 -6.89 11.74 -17.15
N LEU A 54 -7.60 11.09 -18.07
CA LEU A 54 -9.02 11.40 -18.32
C LEU A 54 -9.88 11.22 -17.06
N ALA A 55 -9.52 10.25 -16.21
CA ALA A 55 -10.14 10.02 -14.92
C ALA A 55 -9.58 10.89 -13.77
N ASN A 56 -8.70 11.87 -14.05
CA ASN A 56 -7.98 12.68 -13.07
C ASN A 56 -7.19 11.87 -12.02
N LYS A 57 -6.71 10.69 -12.41
CA LYS A 57 -5.85 9.82 -11.61
C LYS A 57 -4.41 9.94 -12.11
N TYR A 58 -3.51 10.39 -11.25
CA TYR A 58 -2.10 10.64 -11.60
C TYR A 58 -1.19 9.50 -11.13
N TYR A 59 -1.52 8.25 -11.47
CA TYR A 59 -0.64 7.11 -11.24
C TYR A 59 -0.47 6.26 -12.49
N CYS A 60 0.64 5.50 -12.57
CA CYS A 60 0.89 4.52 -13.62
C CYS A 60 1.37 3.21 -12.99
N SER A 61 0.77 2.08 -13.36
CA SER A 61 1.18 0.78 -12.84
C SER A 61 2.10 0.08 -13.84
N VAL A 62 3.33 -0.18 -13.44
CA VAL A 62 4.36 -0.79 -14.29
C VAL A 62 4.74 -2.15 -13.74
N ASP A 63 4.80 -3.15 -14.61
CA ASP A 63 5.38 -4.45 -14.27
C ASP A 63 6.89 -4.42 -14.49
N ILE A 64 7.63 -4.89 -13.49
CA ILE A 64 9.08 -5.03 -13.55
C ILE A 64 9.47 -6.06 -14.63
N ALA A 65 8.65 -7.08 -14.90
CA ALA A 65 8.92 -8.06 -15.95
C ALA A 65 9.03 -7.40 -17.34
N HIS A 66 8.17 -6.42 -17.63
CA HIS A 66 8.22 -5.64 -18.88
C HIS A 66 9.49 -4.79 -18.96
N LEU A 67 9.94 -4.24 -17.84
CA LEU A 67 11.18 -3.47 -17.79
C LEU A 67 12.40 -4.36 -18.03
N ILE A 68 12.44 -5.56 -17.44
CA ILE A 68 13.51 -6.54 -17.65
C ILE A 68 13.59 -6.96 -19.13
N ALA A 69 12.45 -7.21 -19.77
CA ALA A 69 12.39 -7.60 -21.17
C ALA A 69 12.93 -6.51 -22.13
N TYR A 70 12.73 -5.23 -21.79
CA TYR A 70 13.23 -4.11 -22.59
C TYR A 70 14.69 -3.77 -22.30
N ASN A 71 15.05 -3.63 -21.02
CA ASN A 71 16.40 -3.28 -20.59
C ASN A 71 16.71 -3.84 -19.18
N GLU A 72 17.57 -4.86 -19.15
CA GLU A 72 18.01 -5.51 -17.92
C GLU A 72 18.80 -4.58 -16.99
N GLU A 73 19.61 -3.66 -17.53
CA GLU A 73 20.43 -2.75 -16.72
C GLU A 73 19.56 -1.79 -15.90
N LEU A 74 18.49 -1.27 -16.51
CA LEU A 74 17.53 -0.40 -15.81
C LEU A 74 16.79 -1.14 -14.71
N ALA A 75 16.39 -2.39 -14.96
CA ALA A 75 15.71 -3.22 -13.97
C ALA A 75 16.63 -3.57 -12.78
N HIS A 76 17.91 -3.88 -13.06
CA HIS A 76 18.90 -4.12 -12.01
C HIS A 76 19.11 -2.86 -11.16
N ARG A 77 19.28 -1.68 -11.79
CA ARG A 77 19.41 -0.41 -11.06
C ARG A 77 18.17 -0.05 -10.23
N LEU A 78 16.96 -0.30 -10.75
CA LEU A 78 15.72 -0.10 -10.00
C LEU A 78 15.66 -0.99 -8.75
N THR A 79 16.22 -2.19 -8.82
CA THR A 79 16.26 -3.14 -7.69
C THR A 79 17.33 -2.77 -6.66
N THR A 80 18.53 -2.37 -7.11
CA THR A 80 19.65 -1.99 -6.23
C THR A 80 19.46 -0.62 -5.59
N ASN A 81 19.11 0.40 -6.38
CA ASN A 81 18.96 1.80 -5.96
C ASN A 81 17.58 2.36 -6.34
N PRO A 82 16.50 1.84 -5.74
CA PRO A 82 15.13 2.31 -6.00
C PRO A 82 14.89 3.75 -5.56
N LEU A 83 15.55 4.23 -4.50
CA LEU A 83 15.29 5.57 -3.94
C LEU A 83 15.63 6.70 -4.92
N ASP A 84 16.67 6.54 -5.73
CA ASP A 84 17.06 7.51 -6.75
C ASP A 84 16.34 7.28 -8.08
N THR A 85 16.07 6.02 -8.42
CA THR A 85 15.47 5.65 -9.71
C THR A 85 13.98 5.95 -9.77
N ILE A 86 13.22 5.71 -8.68
CA ILE A 86 11.77 5.98 -8.62
C ILE A 86 11.43 7.45 -8.90
N PRO A 87 12.05 8.48 -8.26
CA PRO A 87 11.73 9.87 -8.56
C PRO A 87 12.13 10.29 -9.98
N LEU A 88 13.21 9.72 -10.54
CA LEU A 88 13.56 9.92 -11.95
C LEU A 88 12.48 9.35 -12.88
N PHE A 89 11.90 8.20 -12.51
CA PHE A 89 10.80 7.59 -13.25
C PHE A 89 9.51 8.44 -13.12
N GLU A 90 9.15 8.92 -11.93
CA GLU A 90 8.01 9.84 -11.74
C GLU A 90 8.17 11.12 -12.59
N ALA A 91 9.39 11.66 -12.69
CA ALA A 91 9.70 12.79 -13.55
C ALA A 91 9.58 12.45 -15.05
N ALA A 92 10.04 11.26 -15.47
CA ALA A 92 9.86 10.77 -16.84
C ALA A 92 8.38 10.58 -17.20
N LEU A 93 7.57 10.05 -16.27
CA LEU A 93 6.12 9.89 -16.42
C LEU A 93 5.43 11.24 -16.59
N LYS A 94 5.83 12.26 -15.83
CA LYS A 94 5.31 13.64 -15.96
C LYS A 94 5.60 14.24 -17.33
N GLN A 95 6.78 14.00 -17.90
CA GLN A 95 7.10 14.44 -19.26
C GLN A 95 6.29 13.68 -20.32
N CYS A 96 6.08 12.36 -20.13
CA CYS A 96 5.27 11.56 -21.03
C CYS A 96 3.80 11.98 -21.02
N SER A 97 3.22 12.20 -19.83
CA SER A 97 1.83 12.61 -19.69
C SER A 97 1.56 13.96 -20.36
N GLN A 98 2.47 14.92 -20.18
CA GLN A 98 2.39 16.22 -20.84
C GLN A 98 2.40 16.08 -22.37
N ARG A 99 3.29 15.24 -22.93
CA ARG A 99 3.40 15.02 -24.37
C ARG A 99 2.20 14.29 -24.97
N ILE A 100 1.60 13.35 -24.23
CA ILE A 100 0.49 12.51 -24.72
C ILE A 100 -0.84 13.26 -24.67
N VAL A 101 -1.14 13.93 -23.56
CA VAL A 101 -2.47 14.51 -23.31
C VAL A 101 -2.57 15.97 -23.73
N TYR A 102 -1.51 16.76 -23.54
CA TYR A 102 -1.49 18.19 -23.81
C TYR A 102 -0.45 18.54 -24.87
N PRO A 103 -0.52 18.00 -26.11
CA PRO A 103 0.46 18.31 -27.16
C PRO A 103 0.48 19.81 -27.52
N SER A 104 -0.65 20.51 -27.32
CA SER A 104 -0.83 21.92 -27.69
C SER A 104 -0.58 22.92 -26.56
N GLN A 105 -0.55 22.50 -25.28
CA GLN A 105 -0.37 23.39 -24.13
C GLN A 105 0.88 23.01 -23.34
N ARG A 106 1.95 23.80 -23.49
CA ARG A 106 3.26 23.53 -22.86
C ARG A 106 3.37 24.01 -21.40
N ASP A 107 2.46 24.87 -20.95
CA ASP A 107 2.56 25.55 -19.64
C ASP A 107 1.58 25.03 -18.57
N VAL A 108 0.96 23.86 -18.77
CA VAL A 108 0.06 23.27 -17.76
C VAL A 108 0.89 22.64 -16.65
N GLU A 109 0.79 23.19 -15.43
CA GLU A 109 1.38 22.58 -14.24
C GLU A 109 0.61 21.30 -13.84
N LEU A 110 1.14 20.15 -14.26
CA LEU A 110 0.60 18.86 -13.85
C LEU A 110 1.05 18.49 -12.42
N PRO A 111 0.15 17.92 -11.58
CA PRO A 111 0.52 17.31 -10.31
C PRO A 111 1.60 16.23 -10.45
N GLU A 112 2.24 15.90 -9.33
CA GLU A 112 3.23 14.81 -9.30
C GLU A 112 2.55 13.47 -9.62
N HIS A 113 3.10 12.75 -10.59
CA HIS A 113 2.67 11.39 -10.91
C HIS A 113 3.28 10.39 -9.93
N GLN A 114 2.52 9.37 -9.54
CA GLN A 114 3.02 8.27 -8.74
C GLN A 114 3.27 7.02 -9.60
N LEU A 115 4.45 6.42 -9.46
CA LEU A 115 4.73 5.12 -10.03
C LEU A 115 4.25 4.01 -9.08
N LEU A 116 3.49 3.05 -9.59
CA LEU A 116 3.12 1.83 -8.89
C LEU A 116 3.85 0.65 -9.53
N LEU A 117 4.58 -0.13 -8.73
CA LEU A 117 5.35 -1.27 -9.24
C LEU A 117 4.65 -2.59 -8.90
N HIS A 118 4.56 -3.44 -9.91
CA HIS A 118 4.08 -4.81 -9.80
C HIS A 118 5.19 -5.76 -10.25
N SER A 119 5.24 -6.95 -9.64
CA SER A 119 6.17 -7.98 -10.05
C SER A 119 5.68 -9.34 -9.61
N THR A 120 5.84 -10.32 -10.50
CA THR A 120 5.61 -11.76 -10.24
C THR A 120 6.86 -12.47 -9.72
N ALA A 121 7.97 -11.75 -9.52
CA ALA A 121 9.23 -12.30 -9.04
C ALA A 121 9.13 -12.99 -7.66
N SER A 122 10.19 -13.71 -7.30
CA SER A 122 10.30 -14.39 -6.02
C SER A 122 10.09 -13.43 -4.85
N HIS A 123 9.42 -13.93 -3.83
CA HIS A 123 9.06 -13.17 -2.65
C HIS A 123 9.98 -13.52 -1.48
N ILE A 124 10.20 -12.57 -0.59
CA ILE A 124 11.03 -12.71 0.60
C ILE A 124 10.10 -12.74 1.82
N THR A 125 10.35 -13.66 2.76
CA THR A 125 9.57 -13.72 4.00
C THR A 125 9.99 -12.60 4.95
N ILE A 126 9.13 -12.19 5.87
CA ILE A 126 9.47 -11.15 6.87
C ILE A 126 10.65 -11.59 7.76
N ARG A 127 10.88 -12.89 7.91
CA ARG A 127 11.97 -13.46 8.73
C ARG A 127 13.34 -13.33 8.06
N ASP A 128 13.37 -13.44 6.74
CA ASP A 128 14.58 -13.36 5.92
C ASP A 128 14.96 -11.91 5.55
N LEU A 129 14.29 -10.91 6.14
CA LEU A 129 14.64 -9.50 5.99
C LEU A 129 15.89 -9.17 6.81
N HIS A 130 17.04 -9.35 6.18
CA HIS A 130 18.34 -9.03 6.74
C HIS A 130 18.83 -7.62 6.39
N ALA A 131 19.93 -7.20 7.03
CA ALA A 131 20.56 -5.90 6.78
C ALA A 131 21.08 -5.73 5.33
N THR A 132 21.37 -6.85 4.64
CA THR A 132 21.75 -6.88 3.22
C THR A 132 20.68 -6.31 2.30
N ASN A 133 19.41 -6.41 2.69
CA ASN A 133 18.27 -5.99 1.90
C ASN A 133 17.89 -4.53 2.15
N VAL A 134 18.62 -3.81 3.02
CA VAL A 134 18.39 -2.38 3.26
C VAL A 134 18.63 -1.61 1.97
N SER A 135 17.78 -0.60 1.74
CA SER A 135 17.73 0.23 0.53
C SER A 135 17.41 -0.51 -0.77
N HIS A 136 17.16 -1.82 -0.76
CA HIS A 136 16.78 -2.57 -1.95
C HIS A 136 15.26 -2.69 -2.08
N LEU A 137 14.80 -2.95 -3.31
CA LEU A 137 13.40 -3.26 -3.59
C LEU A 137 13.11 -4.70 -3.17
N VAL A 138 12.09 -4.90 -2.33
CA VAL A 138 11.69 -6.22 -1.82
C VAL A 138 10.19 -6.46 -2.02
N ARG A 139 9.85 -7.73 -2.24
CA ARG A 139 8.47 -8.23 -2.32
C ARG A 139 8.16 -9.05 -1.09
N ILE A 140 7.19 -8.63 -0.29
CA ILE A 140 6.83 -9.29 0.97
C ILE A 140 5.35 -9.64 0.96
N PRO A 141 4.98 -10.94 1.06
CA PRO A 141 3.61 -11.38 1.25
C PRO A 141 3.24 -11.29 2.74
N GLY A 142 1.97 -11.00 3.02
CA GLY A 142 1.46 -11.02 4.39
C GLY A 142 -0.01 -10.65 4.51
N ILE A 143 -0.47 -10.56 5.74
CA ILE A 143 -1.83 -10.15 6.10
C ILE A 143 -1.77 -8.80 6.80
N VAL A 144 -2.57 -7.83 6.36
CA VAL A 144 -2.66 -6.54 7.05
C VAL A 144 -3.49 -6.69 8.32
N ILE A 145 -2.89 -6.55 9.51
CA ILE A 145 -3.62 -6.65 10.78
C ILE A 145 -4.36 -5.34 11.08
N GLY A 146 -3.77 -4.21 10.71
CA GLY A 146 -4.28 -2.90 11.08
C GLY A 146 -3.73 -1.80 10.19
N ALA A 147 -4.59 -0.84 9.91
CA ALA A 147 -4.25 0.41 9.26
C ALA A 147 -4.40 1.56 10.27
N SER A 148 -3.47 2.52 10.25
CA SER A 148 -3.66 3.78 10.94
C SER A 148 -4.72 4.62 10.25
N THR A 149 -5.23 5.64 10.96
CA THR A 149 -5.91 6.76 10.30
C THR A 149 -4.97 7.40 9.29
N ILE A 150 -5.53 7.97 8.21
CA ILE A 150 -4.75 8.77 7.26
C ILE A 150 -4.17 9.98 8.00
N SER A 151 -2.89 10.23 7.74
CA SER A 151 -2.15 11.39 8.23
C SER A 151 -1.63 12.19 7.05
N SER A 152 -1.57 13.52 7.17
CA SER A 152 -1.05 14.37 6.12
C SER A 152 0.46 14.57 6.32
N LYS A 153 1.25 14.19 5.31
CA LYS A 153 2.70 14.41 5.26
C LYS A 153 3.01 15.56 4.31
N ALA A 154 3.91 16.47 4.70
CA ALA A 154 4.34 17.54 3.80
C ALA A 154 5.39 17.01 2.79
N THR A 155 5.25 17.35 1.52
CA THR A 155 6.26 17.12 0.47
C THR A 155 7.16 18.34 0.31
N VAL A 156 6.56 19.52 0.22
CA VAL A 156 7.26 20.81 0.11
C VAL A 156 6.84 21.67 1.30
N ILE A 157 7.81 22.04 2.12
CA ILE A 157 7.61 22.91 3.27
C ILE A 157 8.16 24.28 2.94
N HIS A 158 7.28 25.26 2.96
CA HIS A 158 7.63 26.66 2.77
C HIS A 158 7.94 27.28 4.14
N ILE A 159 9.21 27.61 4.37
CA ILE A 159 9.68 28.25 5.60
C ILE A 159 9.88 29.74 5.38
N LYS A 160 9.51 30.57 6.36
CA LYS A 160 9.73 32.02 6.37
C LYS A 160 10.50 32.38 7.63
N CYS A 161 11.57 33.16 7.49
CA CYS A 161 12.29 33.71 8.64
C CYS A 161 11.45 34.81 9.32
N ARG A 162 11.31 34.77 10.66
CA ARG A 162 10.56 35.79 11.41
C ARG A 162 11.16 37.20 11.30
N ASN A 163 12.48 37.29 11.30
CA ASN A 163 13.17 38.57 11.45
C ASN A 163 13.61 39.18 10.12
N CYS A 164 14.01 38.34 9.15
CA CYS A 164 14.49 38.80 7.85
C CYS A 164 13.49 38.55 6.69
N GLU A 165 12.31 37.98 6.98
CA GLU A 165 11.20 37.66 6.05
C GLU A 165 11.53 36.80 4.83
N THR A 166 12.79 36.40 4.65
CA THR A 166 13.23 35.51 3.59
C THR A 166 12.49 34.19 3.67
N SER A 167 11.88 33.80 2.55
CA SER A 167 11.25 32.51 2.37
C SER A 167 12.14 31.52 1.63
N GLU A 168 12.11 30.27 2.05
CA GLU A 168 12.77 29.16 1.37
C GLU A 168 11.84 27.95 1.32
N ASN A 169 12.00 27.12 0.28
CA ASN A 169 11.28 25.86 0.15
C ASN A 169 12.22 24.71 0.47
N ILE A 170 11.81 23.85 1.39
CA ILE A 170 12.50 22.62 1.75
C ILE A 170 11.67 21.46 1.23
N VAL A 171 12.27 20.62 0.39
CA VAL A 171 11.68 19.35 -0.03
C VAL A 171 11.96 18.30 1.04
N VAL A 172 10.92 17.57 1.44
CA VAL A 172 10.99 16.51 2.45
C VAL A 172 10.98 15.17 1.76
N GLU A 173 12.02 14.37 1.98
CA GLU A 173 12.13 13.02 1.41
C GLU A 173 11.04 12.08 1.95
N GLY A 174 10.72 11.04 1.18
CA GLY A 174 9.71 10.03 1.49
C GLY A 174 9.96 9.22 2.77
N GLY A 175 8.93 8.50 3.26
CA GLY A 175 9.03 7.63 4.45
C GLY A 175 8.95 8.35 5.81
N PHE A 176 9.50 7.73 6.87
CA PHE A 176 9.48 8.25 8.25
C PHE A 176 10.66 9.20 8.56
N SER A 177 11.04 10.04 7.60
CA SER A 177 12.08 11.04 7.77
C SER A 177 11.58 12.22 8.62
N GLY A 178 12.42 12.70 9.53
CA GLY A 178 12.12 13.90 10.32
C GLY A 178 12.53 15.16 9.56
N LEU A 179 11.69 16.20 9.63
CA LEU A 179 12.10 17.52 9.18
C LEU A 179 13.08 18.13 10.18
N SER A 180 14.28 18.49 9.71
CA SER A 180 15.19 19.37 10.44
C SER A 180 15.19 20.74 9.79
N LEU A 181 14.74 21.75 10.54
CA LEU A 181 14.83 23.13 10.08
C LEU A 181 16.29 23.61 10.16
N PRO A 182 16.77 24.41 9.18
CA PRO A 182 18.09 25.00 9.24
C PRO A 182 18.18 25.97 10.43
N ARG A 183 19.29 25.89 11.19
CA ARG A 183 19.48 26.71 12.39
C ARG A 183 19.90 28.15 12.11
N THR A 184 20.42 28.41 10.92
CA THR A 184 20.93 29.71 10.50
C THR A 184 20.19 30.20 9.27
N CYS A 185 19.89 31.49 9.23
CA CYS A 185 19.27 32.12 8.07
C CYS A 185 20.27 32.19 6.90
N LYS A 186 19.87 31.71 5.72
CA LYS A 186 20.71 31.73 4.50
C LYS A 186 20.76 33.07 3.76
N LYS A 187 20.16 34.13 4.29
CA LYS A 187 20.22 35.46 3.66
C LYS A 187 21.66 35.97 3.71
N GLU A 188 22.29 36.14 2.54
CA GLU A 188 23.54 36.90 2.41
C GLU A 188 23.29 38.35 2.86
N ARG A 189 23.98 38.77 3.92
CA ARG A 189 23.85 40.10 4.50
C ARG A 189 25.14 40.87 4.34
N ASN A 190 25.00 42.17 4.08
CA ASN A 190 26.12 43.11 4.18
C ASN A 190 26.59 43.21 5.64
N GLN A 191 27.86 43.55 5.87
CA GLN A 191 28.54 43.48 7.17
C GLN A 191 27.90 44.33 8.31
N ASN A 192 26.91 45.19 8.01
CA ASN A 192 26.28 46.12 8.95
C ASN A 192 24.85 45.75 9.42
N GLU A 193 24.31 44.56 9.08
CA GLU A 193 22.99 44.11 9.58
C GLU A 193 23.09 43.12 10.75
N ASP A 194 22.32 43.35 11.82
CA ASP A 194 22.22 42.45 12.98
C ASP A 194 21.80 41.03 12.58
N LYS A 195 22.60 40.02 12.94
CA LYS A 195 22.35 38.60 12.62
C LYS A 195 21.00 38.13 13.17
N CYS A 196 20.22 37.43 12.34
CA CYS A 196 18.97 36.80 12.77
C CYS A 196 19.31 35.72 13.84
N PRO A 197 18.47 35.56 14.89
CA PRO A 197 18.75 34.64 16.00
C PRO A 197 18.81 33.17 15.54
N LEU A 198 19.37 32.31 16.39
CA LEU A 198 19.38 30.85 16.16
C LEU A 198 17.93 30.32 16.06
N ASP A 199 17.66 29.45 15.09
CA ASP A 199 16.33 28.89 14.77
C ASP A 199 15.25 29.95 14.43
N PRO A 200 15.46 30.84 13.44
CA PRO A 200 14.55 31.95 13.18
C PRO A 200 13.37 31.59 12.26
N TYR A 201 13.33 30.36 11.73
CA TYR A 201 12.38 29.94 10.70
C TYR A 201 11.06 29.46 11.28
N VAL A 202 9.97 29.86 10.64
CA VAL A 202 8.60 29.40 10.89
C VAL A 202 8.06 28.77 9.62
N VAL A 203 7.33 27.67 9.78
CA VAL A 203 6.63 27.01 8.68
C VAL A 203 5.37 27.80 8.34
N VAL A 204 5.23 28.20 7.08
CA VAL A 204 4.01 28.84 6.55
C VAL A 204 3.13 27.76 5.95
N HIS A 205 2.14 27.30 6.73
CA HIS A 205 1.30 26.16 6.36
C HIS A 205 0.52 26.37 5.05
N GLU A 206 0.09 27.60 4.74
CA GLU A 206 -0.71 27.92 3.55
C GLU A 206 0.00 27.68 2.22
N LYS A 207 1.33 27.76 2.20
CA LYS A 207 2.16 27.55 0.99
C LYS A 207 2.83 26.17 0.95
N CYS A 208 2.56 25.34 1.96
CA CYS A 208 3.11 23.98 1.99
C CYS A 208 2.25 23.04 1.14
N GLN A 209 2.90 22.06 0.53
CA GLN A 209 2.21 20.97 -0.16
C GLN A 209 2.17 19.74 0.74
N PHE A 210 1.01 19.10 0.80
CA PHE A 210 0.77 17.93 1.62
C PHE A 210 0.26 16.77 0.77
N ILE A 211 0.63 15.55 1.17
CA ILE A 211 0.17 14.29 0.62
C ILE A 211 -0.39 13.41 1.74
N ASP A 212 -1.28 12.51 1.37
CA ASP A 212 -1.78 11.51 2.30
C ASP A 212 -0.73 10.43 2.55
N GLN A 213 -0.56 10.10 3.83
CA GLN A 213 0.30 9.03 4.31
C GLN A 213 -0.49 8.14 5.27
N GLN A 214 -0.38 6.83 5.09
CA GLN A 214 -0.99 5.83 5.96
C GLN A 214 0.06 4.81 6.42
N VAL A 215 -0.03 4.42 7.68
CA VAL A 215 0.84 3.37 8.25
C VAL A 215 0.06 2.07 8.35
N LEU A 216 0.52 1.05 7.63
CA LEU A 216 -0.05 -0.30 7.64
C LEU A 216 0.82 -1.21 8.51
N LYS A 217 0.17 -2.14 9.21
CA LYS A 217 0.85 -3.22 9.96
C LYS A 217 0.66 -4.52 9.20
N LEU A 218 1.74 -5.03 8.61
CA LEU A 218 1.75 -6.30 7.90
C LEU A 218 2.28 -7.40 8.82
N GLN A 219 1.61 -8.54 8.82
CA GLN A 219 2.01 -9.74 9.55
C GLN A 219 2.30 -10.88 8.59
N GLU A 220 3.18 -11.78 8.99
CA GLU A 220 3.42 -13.05 8.29
C GLU A 220 2.11 -13.83 8.16
N ALA A 221 1.92 -14.48 7.01
CA ALA A 221 0.80 -15.40 6.84
C ALA A 221 0.98 -16.59 7.80
N PRO A 222 -0.11 -17.11 8.41
CA PRO A 222 -0.02 -18.21 9.38
C PRO A 222 0.63 -19.46 8.80
N ASP A 223 0.52 -19.67 7.49
CA ASP A 223 1.12 -20.80 6.77
C ASP A 223 2.65 -20.73 6.72
N GLN A 224 3.24 -19.54 6.85
CA GLN A 224 4.69 -19.30 6.81
C GLN A 224 5.33 -19.24 8.20
N VAL A 225 4.53 -19.35 9.28
CA VAL A 225 5.03 -19.27 10.65
C VAL A 225 5.54 -20.64 11.08
N PRO A 226 6.82 -20.77 11.50
CA PRO A 226 7.33 -22.03 12.03
C PRO A 226 6.61 -22.40 13.33
N VAL A 227 6.40 -23.70 13.52
CA VAL A 227 5.71 -24.23 14.69
C VAL A 227 6.48 -23.86 15.96
N GLY A 228 5.79 -23.24 16.92
CA GLY A 228 6.35 -22.90 18.23
C GLY A 228 6.84 -21.45 18.37
N GLU A 229 6.81 -20.64 17.31
CA GLU A 229 7.15 -19.21 17.38
C GLU A 229 5.93 -18.30 17.21
N LEU A 230 6.06 -17.07 17.74
CA LEU A 230 5.06 -16.03 17.53
C LEU A 230 5.24 -15.37 16.15
N PRO A 231 4.15 -15.06 15.42
CA PRO A 231 4.23 -14.37 14.15
C PRO A 231 4.79 -12.96 14.29
N ARG A 232 5.72 -12.57 13.41
CA ARG A 232 6.30 -11.22 13.39
C ARG A 232 5.46 -10.28 12.54
N HIS A 233 5.59 -8.98 12.81
CA HIS A 233 4.94 -7.93 12.04
C HIS A 233 5.91 -6.81 11.72
N ILE A 234 5.69 -6.13 10.60
CA ILE A 234 6.46 -4.99 10.12
C ILE A 234 5.54 -3.80 9.83
N LEU A 235 6.09 -2.59 9.98
CA LEU A 235 5.40 -1.34 9.65
C LEU A 235 5.66 -0.96 8.20
N ILE A 236 4.61 -0.51 7.53
CA ILE A 236 4.65 -0.14 6.13
C ILE A 236 4.11 1.28 5.96
N SER A 237 4.85 2.13 5.26
CA SER A 237 4.40 3.47 4.87
C SER A 237 3.78 3.40 3.47
N ALA A 238 2.50 3.74 3.36
CA ALA A 238 1.80 3.91 2.11
C ALA A 238 1.57 5.41 1.85
N ASP A 239 1.98 5.88 0.69
CA ASP A 239 1.93 7.30 0.31
C ASP A 239 0.91 7.51 -0.85
N ARG A 240 0.25 8.67 -0.89
CA ARG A 240 -0.64 9.13 -1.97
C ARG A 240 -1.74 8.10 -2.32
N TYR A 241 -1.75 7.54 -3.54
CA TYR A 241 -2.80 6.63 -4.05
C TYR A 241 -2.82 5.24 -3.39
N LEU A 242 -1.79 4.90 -2.61
CA LEU A 242 -1.75 3.66 -1.84
C LEU A 242 -2.50 3.76 -0.51
N ALA A 243 -2.85 4.97 -0.06
CA ALA A 243 -3.65 5.17 1.14
C ALA A 243 -5.09 4.66 0.94
N ASN A 244 -5.65 4.04 1.98
CA ASN A 244 -7.00 3.46 1.99
C ASN A 244 -7.29 2.39 0.92
N ARG A 245 -6.28 1.85 0.25
CA ARG A 245 -6.47 0.79 -0.74
C ARG A 245 -6.75 -0.57 -0.09
N VAL A 246 -6.10 -0.87 1.04
CA VAL A 246 -6.18 -2.18 1.70
C VAL A 246 -7.04 -2.13 2.96
N VAL A 247 -7.90 -3.13 3.12
CA VAL A 247 -8.72 -3.33 4.32
C VAL A 247 -7.98 -4.28 5.27
N PRO A 248 -7.91 -4.00 6.59
CA PRO A 248 -7.34 -4.94 7.55
C PRO A 248 -8.05 -6.30 7.52
N GLY A 249 -7.29 -7.38 7.65
CA GLY A 249 -7.71 -8.77 7.45
C GLY A 249 -7.38 -9.32 6.06
N SER A 250 -7.00 -8.45 5.12
CA SER A 250 -6.71 -8.85 3.74
C SER A 250 -5.33 -9.46 3.57
N ARG A 251 -5.23 -10.50 2.75
CA ARG A 251 -3.96 -11.02 2.22
C ARG A 251 -3.48 -10.09 1.10
N CYS A 252 -2.24 -9.64 1.19
CA CYS A 252 -1.63 -8.78 0.20
C CYS A 252 -0.14 -9.08 0.04
N THR A 253 0.35 -8.82 -1.15
CA THR A 253 1.76 -8.80 -1.50
C THR A 253 2.18 -7.34 -1.68
N ILE A 254 3.18 -6.92 -0.91
CA ILE A 254 3.64 -5.54 -0.88
C ILE A 254 5.00 -5.47 -1.55
N MET A 255 5.10 -4.63 -2.57
CA MET A 255 6.34 -4.23 -3.23
C MET A 255 6.79 -2.93 -2.58
N GLY A 256 7.98 -2.91 -2.00
CA GLY A 256 8.48 -1.72 -1.34
C GLY A 256 9.97 -1.71 -1.10
N VAL A 257 10.46 -0.53 -0.75
CA VAL A 257 11.87 -0.33 -0.39
C VAL A 257 12.02 -0.58 1.10
N PHE A 258 12.91 -1.50 1.48
CA PHE A 258 13.22 -1.75 2.88
C PHE A 258 14.13 -0.64 3.41
N SER A 259 13.65 0.10 4.41
CA SER A 259 14.36 1.25 4.97
C SER A 259 14.36 1.21 6.49
N ILE A 260 15.23 1.99 7.09
CA ILE A 260 15.33 2.14 8.54
C ILE A 260 14.99 3.56 8.94
N TYR A 261 14.33 3.74 10.10
CA TYR A 261 14.09 5.06 10.66
C TYR A 261 14.52 5.11 12.13
N GLN A 262 14.85 6.31 12.58
CA GLN A 262 15.11 6.59 13.99
C GLN A 262 13.80 7.00 14.65
N ALA A 263 13.22 6.08 15.43
CA ALA A 263 12.14 6.46 16.32
C ALA A 263 12.68 7.49 17.32
N LYS A 264 12.04 8.66 17.44
CA LYS A 264 12.37 9.63 18.49
C LYS A 264 12.11 8.95 19.85
N GLY A 265 13.16 8.42 20.47
CA GLY A 265 13.09 7.87 21.82
C GLY A 265 12.57 8.94 22.79
N LYS A 266 11.82 8.51 23.82
CA LYS A 266 11.50 9.37 24.96
C LYS A 266 12.81 9.91 25.53
N LYS A 267 12.93 11.23 25.70
CA LYS A 267 14.12 12.00 26.10
C LYS A 267 14.79 11.63 27.45
N ASN A 268 14.46 10.49 28.06
CA ASN A 268 14.97 10.09 29.38
C ASN A 268 15.80 8.80 29.30
N ALA A 269 16.80 8.75 28.42
CA ALA A 269 17.86 7.75 28.49
C ALA A 269 19.20 8.46 28.28
N THR A 270 19.96 8.49 29.36
CA THR A 270 21.32 9.00 29.54
C THR A 270 22.29 8.48 28.47
N ASN A 271 23.10 9.39 27.91
CA ASN A 271 24.45 9.21 27.37
C ASN A 271 24.86 7.81 26.89
N GLY A 272 24.31 7.39 25.76
CA GLY A 272 24.84 6.32 24.93
C GLY A 272 23.97 6.24 23.69
N ALA A 273 24.49 6.63 22.52
CA ALA A 273 23.74 6.56 21.28
C ALA A 273 23.36 5.09 21.01
N PRO A 274 22.08 4.69 21.05
CA PRO A 274 21.73 3.37 20.58
C PRO A 274 21.72 3.45 19.06
N ALA A 275 22.68 2.80 18.40
CA ALA A 275 22.71 2.57 16.95
C ALA A 275 21.57 1.65 16.45
N ILE A 276 20.58 1.39 17.30
CA ILE A 276 19.42 0.56 17.01
C ILE A 276 18.40 1.41 16.26
N ARG A 277 18.14 1.05 15.01
CA ARG A 277 17.14 1.68 14.15
C ARG A 277 16.03 0.69 13.87
N ASN A 278 14.80 1.19 13.81
CA ASN A 278 13.65 0.34 13.55
C ASN A 278 13.47 0.17 12.03
N PRO A 279 13.32 -1.06 11.53
CA PRO A 279 13.03 -1.30 10.13
C PRO A 279 11.58 -0.95 9.80
N TYR A 280 11.35 -0.52 8.56
CA TYR A 280 10.04 -0.35 7.96
C TYR A 280 10.15 -0.52 6.45
N VAL A 281 9.02 -0.76 5.79
CA VAL A 281 8.96 -0.84 4.33
C VAL A 281 8.22 0.38 3.79
N ARG A 282 8.80 1.08 2.82
CA ARG A 282 8.08 2.10 2.07
C ARG A 282 7.42 1.42 0.87
N ALA A 283 6.09 1.38 0.85
CA ALA A 283 5.35 0.74 -0.23
C ALA A 283 5.45 1.59 -1.51
N VAL A 284 5.81 0.93 -2.60
CA VAL A 284 5.79 1.48 -3.97
C VAL A 284 4.61 0.88 -4.74
N GLY A 285 4.27 -0.38 -4.46
CA GLY A 285 3.09 -1.04 -5.01
C GLY A 285 2.47 -1.98 -3.97
N ILE A 286 1.15 -2.05 -3.96
CA ILE A 286 0.42 -2.99 -3.13
C ILE A 286 -0.53 -3.77 -4.04
N THR A 287 -0.31 -5.08 -4.10
CA THR A 287 -1.19 -6.03 -4.78
C THR A 287 -1.95 -6.79 -3.72
N THR A 288 -3.27 -6.62 -3.70
CA THR A 288 -4.13 -7.47 -2.87
C THR A 288 -4.49 -8.70 -3.67
N ASP A 289 -4.37 -9.88 -3.06
CA ASP A 289 -4.91 -11.13 -3.66
C ASP A 289 -6.44 -11.03 -3.83
N ILE A 290 -7.04 -10.05 -3.17
CA ILE A 290 -8.46 -9.74 -3.11
C ILE A 290 -8.92 -8.77 -4.22
N ASP A 291 -8.02 -8.25 -5.06
CA ASP A 291 -8.46 -7.51 -6.26
C ASP A 291 -9.30 -8.43 -7.19
N HIS A 292 -9.23 -9.76 -7.03
CA HIS A 292 -10.16 -10.71 -7.64
C HIS A 292 -11.45 -11.00 -6.85
N THR A 293 -11.55 -10.72 -5.54
CA THR A 293 -12.54 -11.41 -4.69
C THR A 293 -13.45 -10.56 -3.79
N ALA A 294 -13.16 -9.30 -3.43
CA ALA A 294 -14.04 -8.55 -2.49
C ALA A 294 -14.80 -7.34 -3.04
N LYS A 295 -14.50 -6.87 -4.27
CA LYS A 295 -15.12 -5.63 -4.79
C LYS A 295 -15.68 -5.75 -6.20
N GLY A 296 -16.23 -6.90 -6.61
CA GLY A 296 -17.10 -7.02 -7.80
C GLY A 296 -16.61 -6.35 -9.09
N SER A 297 -15.30 -6.15 -9.22
CA SER A 297 -14.63 -5.45 -10.30
C SER A 297 -13.31 -6.16 -10.57
N ALA A 298 -13.37 -7.49 -10.58
CA ALA A 298 -12.44 -8.22 -11.42
C ALA A 298 -12.73 -7.73 -12.85
N ILE A 299 -11.77 -7.01 -13.42
CA ILE A 299 -11.80 -6.66 -14.83
C ILE A 299 -11.49 -7.98 -15.53
N PHE A 300 -12.53 -8.69 -15.93
CA PHE A 300 -12.37 -9.93 -16.68
C PHE A 300 -11.94 -9.59 -18.10
N SER A 301 -11.12 -10.45 -18.69
CA SER A 301 -10.85 -10.34 -20.12
C SER A 301 -12.11 -10.73 -20.91
N GLU A 302 -12.23 -10.23 -22.14
CA GLU A 302 -13.33 -10.63 -23.03
C GLU A 302 -13.34 -12.15 -23.29
N GLU A 303 -12.15 -12.78 -23.27
CA GLU A 303 -11.98 -14.23 -23.37
C GLU A 303 -12.56 -14.96 -22.15
N GLU A 304 -12.28 -14.51 -20.93
CA GLU A 304 -12.81 -15.07 -19.70
C GLU A 304 -14.35 -14.93 -19.63
N GLU A 305 -14.89 -13.78 -20.03
CA GLU A 305 -16.34 -13.57 -20.11
C GLU A 305 -17.00 -14.54 -21.09
N GLN A 306 -16.36 -14.78 -22.23
CA GLN A 306 -16.85 -15.73 -23.22
C GLN A 306 -16.82 -17.17 -22.70
N GLU A 307 -15.77 -17.57 -21.98
CA GLU A 307 -15.70 -18.89 -21.33
C GLU A 307 -16.81 -19.07 -20.26
N PHE A 308 -17.08 -18.04 -19.46
CA PHE A 308 -18.18 -18.07 -18.49
C PHE A 308 -19.55 -18.23 -19.18
N LEU A 309 -19.75 -17.54 -20.30
CA LEU A 309 -20.97 -17.66 -21.10
C LEU A 309 -21.11 -19.06 -21.69
N GLU A 310 -20.04 -19.64 -22.23
CA GLU A 310 -20.07 -21.01 -22.74
C GLU A 310 -20.38 -22.03 -21.64
N MET A 311 -19.73 -21.87 -20.48
CA MET A 311 -19.97 -22.73 -19.32
C MET A 311 -21.42 -22.64 -18.83
N SER A 312 -22.01 -21.44 -18.80
CA SER A 312 -23.40 -21.22 -18.35
C SER A 312 -24.44 -21.93 -19.23
N ARG A 313 -24.12 -22.20 -20.50
CA ARG A 313 -25.01 -22.85 -21.47
C ARG A 313 -25.01 -24.37 -21.35
N ARG A 314 -24.09 -24.97 -20.58
CA ARG A 314 -24.03 -26.42 -20.41
C ARG A 314 -25.21 -26.92 -19.57
N PRO A 315 -25.98 -27.93 -20.03
CA PRO A 315 -27.14 -28.45 -19.28
C PRO A 315 -26.73 -29.21 -18.01
N ASP A 316 -25.56 -29.87 -18.01
CA ASP A 316 -25.10 -30.71 -16.91
C ASP A 316 -24.27 -29.95 -15.86
N LEU A 317 -24.29 -28.61 -15.92
CA LEU A 317 -23.44 -27.74 -15.10
C LEU A 317 -23.55 -28.03 -13.60
N TYR A 318 -24.77 -28.30 -13.13
CA TYR A 318 -25.04 -28.58 -11.72
C TYR A 318 -24.36 -29.88 -11.24
N GLU A 319 -24.35 -30.93 -12.06
CA GLU A 319 -23.71 -32.19 -11.71
C GLU A 319 -22.20 -32.08 -11.75
N VAL A 320 -21.66 -31.42 -12.79
CA VAL A 320 -20.24 -31.16 -12.94
C VAL A 320 -19.71 -30.36 -11.74
N PHE A 321 -20.39 -29.29 -11.32
CA PHE A 321 -20.00 -28.53 -10.13
C PHE A 321 -20.04 -29.36 -8.86
N ALA A 322 -21.06 -30.20 -8.67
CA ALA A 322 -21.15 -31.07 -7.50
C ALA A 322 -19.99 -32.07 -7.44
N ASP A 323 -19.56 -32.60 -8.59
CA ASP A 323 -18.44 -33.55 -8.66
C ASP A 323 -17.08 -32.87 -8.51
N CYS A 324 -16.95 -31.59 -8.90
CA CYS A 324 -15.77 -30.75 -8.65
C CYS A 324 -15.56 -30.42 -7.17
N ILE A 325 -16.61 -30.45 -6.34
CA ILE A 325 -16.50 -30.17 -4.90
C ILE A 325 -15.87 -31.36 -4.18
N ALA A 326 -14.70 -31.14 -3.59
CA ALA A 326 -13.93 -32.13 -2.83
C ALA A 326 -13.78 -33.47 -3.58
N PRO A 327 -12.98 -33.52 -4.67
CA PRO A 327 -12.80 -34.74 -5.47
C PRO A 327 -12.14 -35.88 -4.70
N SER A 328 -11.45 -35.58 -3.60
CA SER A 328 -10.82 -36.58 -2.72
C SER A 328 -11.81 -37.39 -1.88
N ILE A 329 -13.07 -36.96 -1.78
CA ILE A 329 -14.11 -37.66 -1.02
C ILE A 329 -15.05 -38.35 -2.00
N TYR A 330 -15.08 -39.68 -1.94
CA TYR A 330 -16.02 -40.51 -2.70
C TYR A 330 -17.41 -40.48 -2.07
N GLY A 331 -18.45 -40.44 -2.91
CA GLY A 331 -19.86 -40.48 -2.47
C GLY A 331 -20.44 -39.14 -2.01
N ASN A 332 -21.58 -39.20 -1.31
CA ASN A 332 -22.31 -38.06 -0.74
C ASN A 332 -22.62 -36.91 -1.72
N ARG A 333 -23.14 -37.24 -2.91
CA ARG A 333 -23.46 -36.24 -3.95
C ARG A 333 -24.45 -35.18 -3.46
N ASP A 334 -25.41 -35.54 -2.61
CA ASP A 334 -26.40 -34.59 -2.08
C ASP A 334 -25.77 -33.53 -1.16
N ILE A 335 -24.79 -33.92 -0.34
CA ILE A 335 -24.06 -32.98 0.52
C ILE A 335 -23.24 -32.02 -0.34
N LYS A 336 -22.55 -32.53 -1.37
CA LYS A 336 -21.79 -31.71 -2.33
C LYS A 336 -22.68 -30.72 -3.08
N LYS A 337 -23.84 -31.17 -3.54
CA LYS A 337 -24.89 -30.34 -4.15
C LYS A 337 -25.36 -29.23 -3.22
N ALA A 338 -25.61 -29.54 -1.93
CA ALA A 338 -25.99 -28.54 -0.94
C ALA A 338 -24.90 -27.48 -0.71
N ILE A 339 -23.63 -27.88 -0.72
CA ILE A 339 -22.48 -26.97 -0.60
C ILE A 339 -22.32 -26.08 -1.83
N ALA A 340 -22.57 -26.61 -3.03
CA ALA A 340 -22.58 -25.80 -4.25
C ALA A 340 -23.60 -24.66 -4.13
N CYS A 341 -24.82 -24.97 -3.67
CA CYS A 341 -25.85 -23.97 -3.41
C CYS A 341 -25.46 -22.98 -2.30
N LEU A 342 -24.75 -23.45 -1.26
CA LEU A 342 -24.26 -22.60 -0.18
C LEU A 342 -23.24 -21.56 -0.68
N LEU A 343 -22.32 -21.96 -1.58
CA LEU A 343 -21.29 -21.07 -2.12
C LEU A 343 -21.86 -19.99 -3.05
N MET A 344 -22.88 -20.33 -3.85
CA MET A 344 -23.53 -19.37 -4.75
C MET A 344 -24.41 -18.37 -3.99
N GLY A 345 -24.94 -18.76 -2.83
CA GLY A 345 -25.85 -17.94 -2.03
C GLY A 345 -27.19 -17.71 -2.72
N GLY A 346 -27.99 -16.80 -2.15
CA GLY A 346 -29.31 -16.43 -2.68
C GLY A 346 -29.48 -14.93 -2.83
N SER A 347 -30.58 -14.53 -3.46
CA SER A 347 -30.87 -13.10 -3.67
C SER A 347 -31.37 -12.43 -2.38
N LYS A 348 -30.72 -11.34 -1.98
CA LYS A 348 -31.23 -10.47 -0.92
C LYS A 348 -32.36 -9.61 -1.48
N LYS A 349 -33.57 -9.75 -0.92
CA LYS A 349 -34.74 -8.95 -1.32
C LYS A 349 -35.02 -7.87 -0.30
N ILE A 350 -35.18 -6.65 -0.79
CA ILE A 350 -35.64 -5.50 0.00
C ILE A 350 -37.10 -5.29 -0.39
N LEU A 351 -38.00 -5.49 0.57
CA LEU A 351 -39.42 -5.21 0.37
C LEU A 351 -39.66 -3.69 0.38
N PRO A 352 -40.76 -3.22 -0.22
CA PRO A 352 -41.13 -1.80 -0.18
C PRO A 352 -41.31 -1.28 1.26
N ASP A 353 -41.64 -2.15 2.22
CA ASP A 353 -41.76 -1.82 3.65
C ASP A 353 -40.41 -1.65 4.37
N GLY A 354 -39.28 -1.74 3.66
CA GLY A 354 -37.94 -1.63 4.23
C GLY A 354 -37.42 -2.88 4.95
N MET A 355 -38.25 -3.92 5.07
CA MET A 355 -37.83 -5.24 5.54
C MET A 355 -36.86 -5.89 4.55
N LYS A 356 -35.75 -6.43 5.08
CA LYS A 356 -34.71 -7.11 4.29
C LYS A 356 -34.81 -8.61 4.54
N LEU A 357 -35.20 -9.38 3.52
CA LEU A 357 -35.13 -10.84 3.58
C LEU A 357 -33.70 -11.32 3.38
N ARG A 358 -33.29 -12.31 4.19
CA ARG A 358 -31.98 -12.96 4.09
C ARG A 358 -31.92 -13.84 2.83
N GLY A 359 -30.86 -13.67 2.03
CA GLY A 359 -30.61 -14.49 0.85
C GLY A 359 -29.75 -15.73 1.12
N ASP A 360 -28.94 -15.72 2.18
CA ASP A 360 -27.95 -16.77 2.43
C ASP A 360 -28.53 -17.96 3.22
N ILE A 361 -28.10 -19.16 2.84
CA ILE A 361 -28.51 -20.43 3.46
C ILE A 361 -27.53 -20.80 4.58
N ASN A 362 -28.02 -21.40 5.66
CA ASN A 362 -27.20 -22.03 6.68
C ASN A 362 -27.32 -23.55 6.54
N VAL A 363 -26.19 -24.26 6.49
CA VAL A 363 -26.15 -25.73 6.41
C VAL A 363 -25.50 -26.30 7.67
N LEU A 364 -26.17 -27.28 8.29
CA LEU A 364 -25.65 -28.04 9.43
C LEU A 364 -25.32 -29.46 8.96
N LEU A 365 -24.09 -29.91 9.22
CA LEU A 365 -23.65 -31.27 8.90
C LEU A 365 -23.49 -32.10 10.19
N LEU A 366 -24.49 -32.93 10.49
CA LEU A 366 -24.46 -33.90 11.58
C LEU A 366 -24.24 -35.32 11.02
N GLY A 367 -23.57 -36.20 11.78
CA GLY A 367 -23.29 -37.57 11.35
C GLY A 367 -22.12 -38.21 12.09
N ASP A 368 -21.82 -39.46 11.76
CA ASP A 368 -20.80 -40.25 12.45
C ASP A 368 -19.37 -39.70 12.24
N PRO A 369 -18.47 -39.89 13.23
CA PRO A 369 -17.05 -39.66 13.03
C PRO A 369 -16.53 -40.59 11.92
N GLY A 370 -15.74 -40.06 10.99
CA GLY A 370 -15.19 -40.82 9.85
C GLY A 370 -15.82 -40.50 8.49
N THR A 371 -16.94 -39.76 8.46
CA THR A 371 -17.62 -39.31 7.22
C THR A 371 -16.93 -38.14 6.50
N ALA A 372 -15.65 -37.86 6.80
CA ALA A 372 -14.83 -36.80 6.20
C ALA A 372 -15.42 -35.36 6.24
N LYS A 373 -16.43 -35.08 7.08
CA LYS A 373 -17.09 -33.76 7.21
C LYS A 373 -16.11 -32.60 7.43
N SER A 374 -15.13 -32.77 8.31
CA SER A 374 -14.13 -31.72 8.59
C SER A 374 -13.24 -31.44 7.38
N GLN A 375 -12.96 -32.44 6.55
CA GLN A 375 -12.16 -32.27 5.33
C GLN A 375 -12.93 -31.49 4.26
N LEU A 376 -14.23 -31.73 4.17
CA LEU A 376 -15.12 -31.02 3.28
C LEU A 376 -15.23 -29.53 3.67
N LEU A 377 -15.30 -29.19 4.97
CA LEU A 377 -15.29 -27.79 5.42
C LEU A 377 -13.96 -27.07 5.12
N LYS A 378 -12.82 -27.77 5.23
CA LYS A 378 -11.51 -27.23 4.83
C LYS A 378 -11.42 -26.99 3.31
N PHE A 379 -12.10 -27.80 2.50
CA PHE A 379 -12.19 -27.55 1.06
C PHE A 379 -12.99 -26.28 0.79
N VAL A 380 -14.15 -26.12 1.44
CA VAL A 380 -14.99 -24.90 1.34
C VAL A 380 -14.21 -23.66 1.75
N GLU A 381 -13.41 -23.73 2.83
CA GLU A 381 -12.54 -22.63 3.26
C GLU A 381 -11.57 -22.17 2.17
N ARG A 382 -11.01 -23.10 1.38
CA ARG A 382 -10.04 -22.79 0.32
C ARG A 382 -10.69 -22.25 -0.94
N VAL A 383 -11.91 -22.69 -1.25
CA VAL A 383 -12.63 -22.30 -2.48
C VAL A 383 -13.39 -20.99 -2.29
N ALA A 384 -13.92 -20.74 -1.09
CA ALA A 384 -14.69 -19.54 -0.82
C ALA A 384 -13.80 -18.28 -0.92
N PRO A 385 -14.31 -17.17 -1.48
CA PRO A 385 -13.54 -15.94 -1.64
C PRO A 385 -13.11 -15.33 -0.31
N ILE A 386 -13.96 -15.47 0.73
CA ILE A 386 -13.68 -15.06 2.09
C ILE A 386 -14.25 -16.13 3.03
N ALA A 387 -13.38 -16.84 3.73
CA ALA A 387 -13.79 -17.80 4.74
C ALA A 387 -12.81 -17.79 5.92
N ILE A 388 -13.34 -18.05 7.11
CA ILE A 388 -12.56 -18.21 8.34
C ILE A 388 -12.98 -19.54 8.97
N TYR A 389 -12.09 -20.52 8.96
CA TYR A 389 -12.31 -21.78 9.64
C TYR A 389 -11.99 -21.65 11.13
N THR A 390 -12.98 -21.92 11.98
CA THR A 390 -12.81 -21.90 13.45
C THR A 390 -13.27 -23.21 14.07
N SER A 391 -12.54 -23.67 15.08
CA SER A 391 -12.89 -24.89 15.85
C SER A 391 -13.23 -24.50 17.28
N GLY A 392 -14.28 -25.12 17.84
CA GLY A 392 -14.91 -24.72 19.10
C GLY A 392 -13.99 -24.73 20.33
N LYS A 393 -12.86 -25.44 20.31
CA LYS A 393 -11.89 -25.46 21.42
C LYS A 393 -10.91 -24.27 21.40
N GLY A 394 -10.70 -23.62 20.26
CA GLY A 394 -9.78 -22.49 20.10
C GLY A 394 -10.46 -21.11 20.15
N SER A 395 -11.78 -21.10 20.30
CA SER A 395 -12.59 -19.91 20.26
C SER A 395 -12.99 -19.51 21.68
N SER A 396 -12.39 -18.46 22.22
CA SER A 396 -12.88 -17.86 23.46
C SER A 396 -14.32 -17.36 23.25
N ALA A 397 -15.18 -17.45 24.27
CA ALA A 397 -16.60 -17.09 24.16
C ALA A 397 -16.84 -15.63 23.71
N ALA A 398 -15.84 -14.75 23.86
CA ALA A 398 -15.84 -13.37 23.39
C ALA A 398 -15.18 -13.16 22.01
N GLY A 399 -14.54 -14.20 21.45
CA GLY A 399 -13.72 -14.14 20.23
C GLY A 399 -14.44 -14.55 18.93
N LEU A 400 -15.56 -15.27 19.01
CA LEU A 400 -16.43 -15.55 17.84
C LEU A 400 -17.46 -14.44 17.59
N THR A 401 -17.85 -13.73 18.65
CA THR A 401 -18.75 -12.59 18.59
C THR A 401 -17.96 -11.29 18.51
N ALA A 402 -18.50 -10.25 17.87
CA ALA A 402 -17.88 -8.93 17.88
C ALA A 402 -17.75 -8.42 19.33
N SER A 403 -16.52 -8.31 19.83
CA SER A 403 -16.23 -7.71 21.12
C SER A 403 -15.63 -6.32 20.92
N VAL A 404 -16.21 -5.34 21.62
CA VAL A 404 -15.70 -3.96 21.62
C VAL A 404 -14.74 -3.83 22.79
N GLN A 405 -13.44 -3.80 22.50
CA GLN A 405 -12.45 -3.50 23.52
C GLN A 405 -12.08 -2.01 23.46
N PRO A 406 -12.39 -1.22 24.51
CA PRO A 406 -12.01 0.18 24.54
C PRO A 406 -10.48 0.30 24.52
N ARG A 407 -9.95 1.19 23.66
CA ARG A 407 -8.51 1.46 23.56
C ARG A 407 -7.96 1.94 24.92
N CYS A 408 -6.91 1.29 25.41
CA CYS A 408 -6.25 1.60 26.69
C CYS A 408 -5.73 3.04 26.80
N ASP A 409 -5.64 3.80 25.70
CA ASP A 409 -5.13 5.17 25.73
C ASP A 409 -6.05 6.15 26.49
N TYR A 410 -7.34 5.86 26.63
CA TYR A 410 -8.26 6.69 27.42
C TYR A 410 -8.23 6.39 28.93
N ALA A 411 -7.79 5.19 29.35
CA ALA A 411 -7.80 4.80 30.76
C ALA A 411 -6.71 5.52 31.59
N ARG A 412 -5.63 5.98 30.96
CA ARG A 412 -4.55 6.70 31.67
C ARG A 412 -4.87 8.16 31.99
N ILE A 413 -5.81 8.78 31.27
CA ILE A 413 -6.21 10.17 31.53
C ILE A 413 -7.25 10.22 32.66
N LEU A 414 -8.11 9.20 32.78
CA LEU A 414 -9.09 9.10 33.86
C LEU A 414 -8.49 8.60 35.18
N SER A 415 -7.44 7.78 35.16
CA SER A 415 -6.78 7.32 36.41
C SER A 415 -5.89 8.38 37.06
N ARG A 416 -5.36 9.35 36.30
CA ARG A 416 -4.58 10.48 36.85
C ARG A 416 -5.44 11.60 37.46
N ARG A 417 -6.75 11.61 37.23
CA ARG A 417 -7.70 12.54 37.90
C ARG A 417 -8.38 11.94 39.13
N ARG A 418 -8.13 10.67 39.48
CA ARG A 418 -8.73 9.98 40.63
C ARG A 418 -7.79 9.75 41.82
N SER A 419 -6.64 10.44 41.89
CA SER A 419 -5.76 10.43 43.07
C SER A 419 -6.12 11.50 44.12
N HIS A 420 -7.20 12.25 43.93
CA HIS A 420 -7.84 13.05 44.96
C HIS A 420 -9.36 12.81 44.92
N GLY A 421 -9.87 12.09 45.92
CA GLY A 421 -11.31 11.88 46.11
C GLY A 421 -11.70 10.41 46.24
N SER A 422 -11.80 9.95 47.48
CA SER A 422 -12.47 8.71 47.87
C SER A 422 -13.93 8.68 47.39
N CYS A 423 -14.27 7.74 46.50
CA CYS A 423 -15.65 7.28 46.33
C CYS A 423 -15.66 5.90 45.64
N GLY A 424 -16.02 4.87 46.42
CA GLY A 424 -16.25 3.52 45.93
C GLY A 424 -17.49 3.47 45.03
N TRP A 425 -17.39 2.76 43.91
CA TRP A 425 -18.53 2.41 43.08
C TRP A 425 -18.58 0.89 42.92
N ARG A 426 -19.59 0.29 43.58
CA ARG A 426 -20.01 -1.10 43.38
C ARG A 426 -20.62 -1.22 41.99
N GLY A 427 -20.12 -2.14 41.18
CA GLY A 427 -20.74 -2.51 39.91
C GLY A 427 -22.04 -3.28 40.14
N ARG A 428 -23.17 -2.74 39.67
CA ARG A 428 -24.38 -3.54 39.41
C ARG A 428 -24.28 -4.10 38.00
N MET A 429 -24.12 -5.41 37.91
CA MET A 429 -24.52 -6.20 36.75
C MET A 429 -26.04 -6.09 36.60
N TYR A 430 -26.52 -5.61 35.47
CA TYR A 430 -27.88 -5.90 35.02
C TYR A 430 -27.84 -7.12 34.10
N ARG A 431 -28.74 -8.06 34.39
CA ARG A 431 -29.04 -9.27 33.61
C ARG A 431 -29.68 -8.93 32.28
#